data_AF-A0A975FVD9-F1
#
_entry.id   AF-A0A975FVD9-F1
#
_cell.length_a   1.000
_cell.length_b   1.000
_cell.length_c   1.000
_cell.angle_alpha   90.00
_cell.angle_beta   90.00
_cell.angle_gamma   90.00
#
_symmetry.space_group_name_H-M   'P 1'
#
loop_
_entity.id
_entity.type
_entity.pdbx_description
1 polymer ?
#
loop_
_entity_poly.entity_id
_entity_poly.type
_entity_poly.pdbx_seq_one_letter_code
_entity_poly.pdbx_strand_id
1 'polypeptide(L)'
;MGFDIIIGNPPYIKEYTNRTAFNGFREQSPYYQGKMDIWYGFACKGIDLLKENGVECFIAQNNWITSAGASIFRNKILQETKIKLFTDFWNYKVFKTAGIQTMVYLLKKEIPNSTYPLKYSLLKDDTIKEKELEHFLNFKNDTGVDEKYTLDFDSTLYYDSLITFNNPKIDNVLNSILENEIDYLTSDEIAQGIVYPQDKLNQKNANKLGDDFSVNDGIFQISERELNNLNLNNDEYQLIKPFYSTSELYKYYGDNKVSPRATTCYL
;
A
#
# COMPACT_ATOMS: atom_id res chain seq x y z
N MET A 1 29.61 -4.66 -15.94
CA MET A 1 28.89 -5.77 -16.61
C MET A 1 27.48 -5.83 -16.03
N GLY A 2 26.47 -6.03 -16.86
CA GLY A 2 25.06 -6.08 -16.46
C GLY A 2 24.19 -6.54 -17.63
N PHE A 3 22.93 -6.85 -17.39
CA PHE A 3 22.00 -7.31 -18.43
C PHE A 3 21.48 -6.15 -19.27
N ASP A 4 21.30 -6.40 -20.57
CA ASP A 4 20.59 -5.53 -21.49
C ASP A 4 19.09 -5.49 -21.20
N ILE A 5 18.51 -6.65 -20.92
CA ILE A 5 17.07 -6.87 -20.81
C ILE A 5 16.82 -7.86 -19.67
N ILE A 6 15.88 -7.52 -18.79
CA ILE A 6 15.30 -8.42 -17.80
C ILE A 6 13.79 -8.40 -17.98
N ILE A 7 13.18 -9.57 -18.15
CA ILE A 7 11.73 -9.72 -18.33
C ILE A 7 11.26 -10.78 -17.36
N GLY A 8 10.13 -10.55 -16.68
CA GLY A 8 9.68 -11.49 -15.66
C GLY A 8 8.22 -11.35 -15.25
N ASN A 9 7.71 -12.44 -14.68
CA ASN A 9 6.52 -12.47 -13.85
C ASN A 9 6.99 -12.88 -12.44
N PRO A 10 7.34 -11.93 -11.57
CA PRO A 10 7.94 -12.24 -10.28
C PRO A 10 6.91 -12.88 -9.32
N PRO A 11 7.35 -13.57 -8.24
CA PRO A 11 6.45 -14.21 -7.29
C PRO A 11 5.68 -13.19 -6.44
N TYR A 12 4.38 -13.39 -6.27
CA TYR A 12 3.49 -12.49 -5.52
C TYR A 12 3.21 -13.04 -4.11
N ILE A 13 3.90 -12.49 -3.10
CA ILE A 13 3.75 -12.91 -1.70
C ILE A 13 3.80 -11.66 -0.84
N LYS A 14 2.68 -11.36 -0.18
CA LYS A 14 2.61 -10.25 0.77
C LYS A 14 3.20 -10.68 2.11
N GLU A 15 3.97 -9.81 2.75
CA GLU A 15 4.65 -10.17 3.99
C GLU A 15 3.71 -10.65 5.09
N TYR A 16 2.53 -10.03 5.22
CA TYR A 16 1.56 -10.42 6.24
C TYR A 16 0.91 -11.78 5.97
N THR A 17 0.94 -12.31 4.75
CA THR A 17 0.42 -13.65 4.44
C THR A 17 1.47 -14.74 4.66
N ASN A 18 2.75 -14.44 4.43
CA ASN A 18 3.84 -15.36 4.73
C ASN A 18 5.11 -14.60 5.14
N ARG A 19 5.24 -14.33 6.44
CA ARG A 19 6.40 -13.61 7.00
C ARG A 19 7.71 -14.36 6.82
N THR A 20 7.67 -15.69 6.76
CA THR A 20 8.87 -16.54 6.66
C THR A 20 9.48 -16.54 5.27
N ALA A 21 8.68 -16.26 4.22
CA ALA A 21 9.18 -16.08 2.86
C ALA A 21 10.16 -14.91 2.72
N PHE A 22 10.18 -14.00 3.70
CA PHE A 22 11.05 -12.83 3.75
C PHE A 22 12.29 -13.03 4.62
N ASN A 23 12.46 -14.19 5.25
CA ASN A 23 13.64 -14.48 6.05
C ASN A 23 14.90 -14.45 5.16
N GLY A 24 15.99 -13.86 5.65
CA GLY A 24 17.21 -13.59 4.89
C GLY A 24 17.11 -12.28 4.10
N PHE A 25 16.01 -12.08 3.34
CA PHE A 25 15.79 -10.82 2.63
C PHE A 25 15.61 -9.65 3.60
N ARG A 26 14.82 -9.84 4.67
CA ARG A 26 14.56 -8.83 5.70
C ARG A 26 15.83 -8.33 6.38
N GLU A 27 16.77 -9.23 6.65
CA GLU A 27 17.98 -8.92 7.41
C GLU A 27 19.13 -8.40 6.53
N GLN A 28 19.13 -8.73 5.23
CA GLN A 28 20.28 -8.48 4.35
C GLN A 28 20.00 -7.49 3.22
N SER A 29 18.74 -7.29 2.84
CA SER A 29 18.41 -6.46 1.68
C SER A 29 18.18 -5.00 2.08
N PRO A 30 18.80 -4.03 1.38
CA PRO A 30 18.46 -2.61 1.54
C PRO A 30 17.06 -2.29 1.00
N TYR A 31 16.43 -3.21 0.27
CA TYR A 31 15.10 -3.03 -0.33
C TYR A 31 13.97 -3.56 0.55
N TYR A 32 14.29 -4.09 1.72
CA TYR A 32 13.25 -4.56 2.64
C TYR A 32 12.48 -3.39 3.24
N GLN A 33 11.16 -3.55 3.25
CA GLN A 33 10.23 -2.65 3.91
C GLN A 33 9.10 -3.47 4.54
N GLY A 34 8.67 -3.09 5.76
CA GLY A 34 7.55 -3.75 6.40
C GLY A 34 6.25 -3.62 5.59
N LYS A 35 5.43 -4.66 5.59
CA LYS A 35 4.14 -4.76 4.86
C LYS A 35 4.29 -4.74 3.33
N MET A 36 5.47 -5.06 2.81
CA MET A 36 5.74 -5.10 1.36
C MET A 36 5.22 -6.39 0.68
N ASP A 37 5.31 -6.41 -0.65
CA ASP A 37 5.22 -7.62 -1.46
C ASP A 37 6.64 -8.04 -1.89
N ILE A 38 6.93 -9.35 -1.90
CA ILE A 38 8.28 -9.87 -2.14
C ILE A 38 8.79 -9.50 -3.54
N TRP A 39 7.89 -9.36 -4.52
CA TRP A 39 8.28 -9.04 -5.89
C TRP A 39 8.95 -7.66 -6.01
N TYR A 40 8.69 -6.73 -5.09
CA TYR A 40 9.39 -5.44 -5.06
C TYR A 40 10.90 -5.66 -4.93
N GLY A 41 11.33 -6.63 -4.12
CA GLY A 41 12.73 -7.00 -3.97
C GLY A 41 13.34 -7.58 -5.25
N PHE A 42 12.57 -8.40 -5.98
CA PHE A 42 12.98 -8.94 -7.28
C PHE A 42 13.19 -7.82 -8.31
N ALA A 43 12.25 -6.87 -8.39
CA ALA A 43 12.37 -5.72 -9.29
C ALA A 43 13.55 -4.82 -8.92
N CYS A 44 13.74 -4.49 -7.62
CA CYS A 44 14.92 -3.74 -7.19
C CYS A 44 16.23 -4.44 -7.59
N LYS A 45 16.31 -5.76 -7.40
CA LYS A 45 17.49 -6.54 -7.80
C LYS A 45 17.65 -6.64 -9.32
N GLY A 46 16.56 -6.72 -10.08
CA GLY A 46 16.62 -6.65 -11.54
C GLY A 46 17.22 -5.33 -12.01
N ILE A 47 16.74 -4.20 -11.48
CA ILE A 47 17.32 -2.87 -11.75
C ILE A 47 18.81 -2.80 -11.38
N ASP A 48 19.25 -3.37 -10.25
CA ASP A 48 20.67 -3.40 -9.89
C ASP A 48 21.51 -4.12 -10.95
N LEU A 49 21.00 -5.24 -11.46
CA LEU A 49 21.66 -6.13 -12.41
C LEU A 49 21.64 -5.59 -13.86
N LEU A 50 20.76 -4.64 -14.17
CA LEU A 50 20.76 -3.97 -15.46
C LEU A 50 22.01 -3.11 -15.66
N LYS A 51 22.50 -3.07 -16.90
CA LYS A 51 23.45 -2.04 -17.33
C LYS A 51 22.73 -0.71 -17.57
N GLU A 52 23.48 0.39 -17.64
CA GLU A 52 22.93 1.68 -18.07
C GLU A 52 22.28 1.56 -19.46
N ASN A 53 21.11 2.15 -19.63
CA ASN A 53 20.19 1.98 -20.77
C ASN A 53 19.57 0.59 -20.95
N GLY A 54 19.83 -0.37 -20.07
CA GLY A 54 19.12 -1.65 -20.04
C GLY A 54 17.66 -1.47 -19.64
N VAL A 55 16.82 -2.47 -19.91
CA VAL A 55 15.38 -2.41 -19.65
C VAL A 55 14.88 -3.56 -18.77
N GLU A 56 13.95 -3.25 -17.88
CA GLU A 56 13.19 -4.22 -17.10
C GLU A 56 11.72 -4.17 -17.51
N CYS A 57 11.13 -5.33 -17.83
CA CYS A 57 9.72 -5.43 -18.22
C CYS A 57 9.02 -6.50 -17.39
N PHE A 58 8.23 -6.09 -16.41
CA PHE A 58 7.51 -7.01 -15.54
C PHE A 58 6.01 -6.93 -15.75
N ILE A 59 5.37 -8.10 -15.67
CA ILE A 59 3.95 -8.21 -15.35
C ILE A 59 3.82 -8.41 -13.84
N ALA A 60 3.21 -7.46 -13.13
CA ALA A 60 3.09 -7.49 -11.67
C ALA A 60 1.82 -6.80 -11.18
N GLN A 61 1.58 -6.83 -9.87
CA GLN A 61 0.43 -6.13 -9.28
C GLN A 61 0.61 -4.61 -9.44
N ASN A 62 -0.45 -3.87 -9.77
CA ASN A 62 -0.34 -2.41 -9.98
C ASN A 62 -0.19 -1.59 -8.69
N ASN A 63 -0.58 -2.15 -7.54
CA ASN A 63 -0.69 -1.45 -6.26
C ASN A 63 0.60 -0.83 -5.69
N TRP A 64 1.78 -1.15 -6.23
CA TRP A 64 3.05 -0.60 -5.75
C TRP A 64 3.11 0.93 -5.86
N ILE A 65 2.40 1.51 -6.83
CA ILE A 65 2.32 2.97 -7.04
C ILE A 65 1.61 3.70 -5.88
N THR A 66 0.75 3.01 -5.12
CA THR A 66 -0.03 3.58 -4.01
C THR A 66 0.22 2.91 -2.65
N SER A 67 0.89 1.76 -2.61
CA SER A 67 1.08 0.97 -1.39
C SER A 67 2.11 1.60 -0.43
N ALA A 68 1.74 1.82 0.83
CA ALA A 68 2.67 2.31 1.84
C ALA A 68 3.93 1.43 1.96
N GLY A 69 3.79 0.09 1.84
CA GLY A 69 4.90 -0.87 1.92
C GLY A 69 5.80 -0.95 0.68
N ALA A 70 5.57 -0.09 -0.32
CA ALA A 70 6.34 -0.04 -1.57
C ALA A 70 7.18 1.24 -1.72
N SER A 71 7.32 2.07 -0.68
CA SER A 71 7.98 3.39 -0.82
C SER A 71 9.45 3.28 -1.23
N ILE A 72 10.22 2.34 -0.67
CA ILE A 72 11.61 2.11 -1.10
C ILE A 72 11.67 1.71 -2.58
N PHE A 73 10.79 0.82 -3.01
CA PHE A 73 10.73 0.36 -4.39
C PHE A 73 10.30 1.48 -5.36
N ARG A 74 9.25 2.25 -5.01
CA ARG A 74 8.83 3.43 -5.78
C ARG A 74 9.97 4.41 -5.97
N ASN A 75 10.65 4.80 -4.89
CA ASN A 75 11.75 5.75 -4.96
C ASN A 75 12.89 5.22 -5.82
N LYS A 76 13.25 3.93 -5.72
CA LYS A 76 14.27 3.34 -6.60
C LYS A 76 13.89 3.45 -8.07
N ILE A 77 12.65 3.13 -8.45
CA ILE A 77 12.18 3.30 -9.83
C ILE A 77 12.30 4.77 -10.26
N LEU A 78 11.79 5.70 -9.45
CA LEU A 78 11.74 7.13 -9.79
C LEU A 78 13.13 7.78 -9.90
N GLN A 79 14.11 7.28 -9.15
CA GLN A 79 15.46 7.85 -9.07
C GLN A 79 16.45 7.19 -10.04
N GLU A 80 16.31 5.91 -10.33
CA GLU A 80 17.28 5.15 -11.13
C GLU A 80 16.79 4.79 -12.53
N THR A 81 15.49 5.00 -12.82
CA THR A 81 14.89 4.58 -14.08
C THR A 81 13.92 5.61 -14.66
N LYS A 82 13.69 5.50 -15.96
CA LYS A 82 12.55 6.13 -16.65
C LYS A 82 11.48 5.09 -16.92
N ILE A 83 10.24 5.36 -16.50
CA ILE A 83 9.08 4.54 -16.85
C ILE A 83 8.69 4.84 -18.30
N LYS A 84 8.95 3.92 -19.22
CA LYS A 84 8.67 4.11 -20.66
C LYS A 84 7.25 3.70 -21.03
N LEU A 85 6.73 2.68 -20.36
CA LEU A 85 5.38 2.16 -20.57
C LEU A 85 4.81 1.69 -19.25
N PHE A 86 3.53 1.95 -19.03
CA PHE A 86 2.74 1.41 -17.94
C PHE A 86 1.34 1.06 -18.48
N THR A 87 1.03 -0.22 -18.50
CA THR A 87 -0.24 -0.77 -18.97
C THR A 87 -0.97 -1.38 -17.79
N ASP A 88 -2.04 -0.73 -17.34
CA ASP A 88 -2.91 -1.18 -16.26
C ASP A 88 -4.11 -1.94 -16.83
N PHE A 89 -4.30 -3.19 -16.39
CA PHE A 89 -5.44 -4.02 -16.78
C PHE A 89 -6.68 -3.74 -15.92
N TRP A 90 -6.59 -2.84 -14.94
CA TRP A 90 -7.65 -2.49 -14.01
C TRP A 90 -8.27 -3.74 -13.37
N ASN A 91 -9.53 -4.03 -13.65
CA ASN A 91 -10.27 -5.18 -13.12
C ASN A 91 -10.20 -6.42 -14.01
N TYR A 92 -9.59 -6.33 -15.19
CA TYR A 92 -9.46 -7.47 -16.08
C TYR A 92 -8.57 -8.55 -15.46
N LYS A 93 -9.11 -9.76 -15.36
CA LYS A 93 -8.43 -10.91 -14.75
C LYS A 93 -7.46 -11.54 -15.74
N VAL A 94 -6.27 -10.98 -15.85
CA VAL A 94 -5.17 -11.53 -16.68
C VAL A 94 -4.85 -12.97 -16.28
N PHE A 95 -4.89 -13.27 -14.98
CA PHE A 95 -4.70 -14.61 -14.45
C PHE A 95 -6.02 -15.17 -13.91
N LYS A 96 -6.49 -16.29 -14.50
CA LYS A 96 -7.81 -16.90 -14.18
C LYS A 96 -8.02 -17.22 -12.69
N THR A 97 -6.93 -17.47 -11.95
CA THR A 97 -6.97 -17.92 -10.55
C THR A 97 -6.61 -16.82 -9.54
N ALA A 98 -6.20 -15.63 -9.97
CA ALA A 98 -5.77 -14.54 -9.09
C ALA A 98 -6.71 -13.33 -9.24
N GLY A 99 -7.37 -12.93 -8.16
CA GLY A 99 -8.23 -11.73 -8.11
C GLY A 99 -7.43 -10.44 -7.94
N ILE A 100 -6.26 -10.32 -8.56
CA ILE A 100 -5.33 -9.22 -8.32
C ILE A 100 -5.25 -8.33 -9.56
N GLN A 101 -5.40 -7.03 -9.37
CA GLN A 101 -5.20 -6.03 -10.42
C GLN A 101 -3.75 -6.08 -10.89
N THR A 102 -3.58 -6.25 -12.19
CA THR A 102 -2.29 -6.51 -12.82
C THR A 102 -1.90 -5.33 -13.71
N MET A 103 -0.61 -5.10 -13.85
CA MET A 103 -0.04 -4.18 -14.83
C MET A 103 1.13 -4.84 -15.56
N VAL A 104 1.49 -4.28 -16.71
CA VAL A 104 2.82 -4.44 -17.31
C VAL A 104 3.52 -3.09 -17.29
N TYR A 105 4.77 -3.04 -16.83
CA TYR A 105 5.62 -1.87 -17.05
C TYR A 105 6.79 -2.18 -17.96
N LEU A 106 7.38 -1.14 -18.54
CA LEU A 106 8.72 -1.14 -19.11
C LEU A 106 9.53 -0.01 -18.47
N LEU A 107 10.53 -0.36 -17.68
CA LEU A 107 11.50 0.56 -17.11
C LEU A 107 12.76 0.56 -17.96
N LYS A 108 13.36 1.72 -18.14
CA LYS A 108 14.71 1.85 -18.70
C LYS A 108 15.63 2.40 -17.62
N LYS A 109 16.71 1.70 -17.32
CA LYS A 109 17.74 2.18 -16.39
C LYS A 109 18.43 3.40 -16.99
N GLU A 110 18.06 4.55 -16.46
CA GLU A 110 18.42 5.88 -16.92
C GLU A 110 17.93 6.86 -15.87
N ILE A 111 18.86 7.59 -15.24
CA ILE A 111 18.50 8.58 -14.21
C ILE A 111 17.69 9.72 -14.86
N PRO A 112 16.47 10.02 -14.38
CA PRO A 112 15.70 11.14 -14.89
C PRO A 112 16.30 12.49 -14.49
N ASN A 113 16.73 13.29 -15.47
CA ASN A 113 17.24 14.66 -15.26
C ASN A 113 16.25 15.76 -15.69
N SER A 114 15.13 15.36 -16.29
CA SER A 114 14.06 16.22 -16.80
C SER A 114 12.78 15.39 -16.93
N THR A 115 11.66 16.05 -17.24
CA THR A 115 10.46 15.36 -17.70
C THR A 115 10.76 14.44 -18.90
N TYR A 116 9.99 13.37 -19.02
CA TYR A 116 10.14 12.41 -20.12
C TYR A 116 8.81 11.80 -20.54
N PRO A 117 8.68 11.39 -21.82
CA PRO A 117 7.46 10.77 -22.30
C PRO A 117 7.27 9.37 -21.68
N LEU A 118 6.11 9.19 -21.03
CA LEU A 118 5.63 7.93 -20.48
C LEU A 118 4.34 7.52 -21.19
N LYS A 119 4.31 6.31 -21.76
CA LYS A 119 3.10 5.76 -22.40
C LYS A 119 2.24 5.06 -21.36
N TYR A 120 1.07 5.61 -21.08
CA TYR A 120 0.12 5.03 -20.15
C TYR A 120 -1.07 4.42 -20.90
N SER A 121 -1.48 3.22 -20.49
CA SER A 121 -2.66 2.53 -21.01
C SER A 121 -3.46 1.99 -19.85
N LEU A 122 -4.76 2.27 -19.80
CA LEU A 122 -5.70 1.78 -18.80
C LEU A 122 -6.85 1.08 -19.51
N LEU A 123 -7.06 -0.20 -19.19
CA LEU A 123 -8.23 -0.92 -19.66
C LEU A 123 -9.46 -0.50 -18.83
N LYS A 124 -10.55 -0.13 -19.49
CA LYS A 124 -11.78 0.32 -18.83
C LYS A 124 -12.94 -0.68 -18.90
N ASP A 125 -12.78 -1.75 -19.65
CA ASP A 125 -13.77 -2.81 -19.77
C ASP A 125 -13.10 -4.15 -19.44
N ASP A 126 -13.54 -4.78 -18.35
CA ASP A 126 -13.00 -6.07 -17.89
C ASP A 126 -13.71 -7.28 -18.53
N THR A 127 -14.68 -7.04 -19.42
CA THR A 127 -15.46 -8.07 -20.14
C THR A 127 -14.92 -8.39 -21.53
N ILE A 128 -13.85 -7.68 -21.94
CA ILE A 128 -13.26 -7.82 -23.28
C ILE A 128 -12.73 -9.23 -23.56
N LYS A 129 -12.74 -9.61 -24.84
CA LYS A 129 -12.22 -10.90 -25.30
C LYS A 129 -10.73 -10.82 -25.62
N GLU A 130 -10.09 -11.98 -25.76
CA GLU A 130 -8.66 -12.11 -26.06
C GLU A 130 -8.22 -11.29 -27.29
N LYS A 131 -9.03 -11.28 -28.36
CA LYS A 131 -8.74 -10.47 -29.54
C LYS A 131 -8.71 -8.97 -29.24
N GLU A 132 -9.62 -8.48 -28.42
CA GLU A 132 -9.67 -7.07 -28.02
C GLU A 132 -8.49 -6.73 -27.07
N LEU A 133 -8.05 -7.70 -26.27
CA LEU A 133 -6.87 -7.58 -25.42
C LEU A 133 -5.59 -7.37 -26.26
N GLU A 134 -5.42 -8.11 -27.35
CA GLU A 134 -4.30 -7.88 -28.27
C GLU A 134 -4.31 -6.46 -28.85
N HIS A 135 -5.49 -5.94 -29.16
CA HIS A 135 -5.63 -4.57 -29.65
C HIS A 135 -5.33 -3.55 -28.55
N PHE A 136 -5.78 -3.80 -27.32
CA PHE A 136 -5.47 -2.98 -26.15
C PHE A 136 -3.96 -2.89 -25.90
N LEU A 137 -3.22 -4.01 -25.94
CA LEU A 137 -1.78 -4.04 -25.71
C LEU A 137 -0.98 -3.19 -26.70
N ASN A 138 -1.51 -2.98 -27.91
CA ASN A 138 -0.90 -2.06 -28.87
C ASN A 138 -1.30 -0.61 -28.57
N PHE A 139 -0.35 0.16 -28.03
CA PHE A 139 -0.53 1.58 -27.68
C PHE A 139 -1.07 2.46 -28.83
N LYS A 140 -0.85 2.08 -30.10
CA LYS A 140 -1.31 2.86 -31.26
C LYS A 140 -2.77 2.60 -31.63
N ASN A 141 -3.36 1.53 -31.14
CA ASN A 141 -4.74 1.19 -31.42
C ASN A 141 -5.66 1.95 -30.49
N ASP A 142 -6.73 2.51 -31.03
CA ASP A 142 -7.89 3.01 -30.28
C ASP A 142 -8.96 1.92 -30.31
N THR A 143 -9.36 1.43 -29.14
CA THR A 143 -10.32 0.33 -29.04
C THR A 143 -11.69 0.79 -28.53
N GLY A 144 -11.81 2.05 -28.09
CA GLY A 144 -13.01 2.58 -27.41
C GLY A 144 -13.32 1.95 -26.05
N VAL A 145 -12.58 0.92 -25.63
CA VAL A 145 -12.70 0.21 -24.34
C VAL A 145 -11.51 0.48 -23.41
N ASP A 146 -10.63 1.39 -23.81
CA ASP A 146 -9.41 1.77 -23.11
C ASP A 146 -9.19 3.29 -23.07
N GLU A 147 -8.29 3.70 -22.19
CA GLU A 147 -7.67 5.02 -22.23
C GLU A 147 -6.17 4.89 -22.48
N LYS A 148 -5.67 5.63 -23.46
CA LYS A 148 -4.26 5.67 -23.82
C LYS A 148 -3.81 7.09 -24.03
N TYR A 149 -2.70 7.46 -23.40
CA TYR A 149 -2.10 8.78 -23.57
C TYR A 149 -0.61 8.75 -23.23
N THR A 150 0.11 9.75 -23.75
CA THR A 150 1.51 9.98 -23.38
C THR A 150 1.53 11.10 -22.35
N LEU A 151 2.16 10.84 -21.21
CA LEU A 151 2.42 11.82 -20.17
C LEU A 151 3.81 12.43 -20.36
N ASP A 152 3.95 13.72 -20.10
CA ASP A 152 5.26 14.32 -19.83
C ASP A 152 5.56 14.13 -18.35
N PHE A 153 6.14 12.99 -18.00
CA PHE A 153 6.24 12.52 -16.63
C PHE A 153 7.47 13.11 -15.94
N ASP A 154 7.25 13.82 -14.84
CA ASP A 154 8.30 14.27 -13.93
C ASP A 154 8.38 13.31 -12.73
N SER A 155 9.47 12.54 -12.61
CA SER A 155 9.63 11.62 -11.50
C SER A 155 9.87 12.32 -10.16
N THR A 156 10.36 13.57 -10.18
CA THR A 156 10.74 14.30 -8.97
C THR A 156 9.53 14.77 -8.17
N LEU A 157 8.38 14.97 -8.82
CA LEU A 157 7.10 15.30 -8.17
C LEU A 157 6.57 14.17 -7.28
N TYR A 158 7.09 12.96 -7.46
CA TYR A 158 6.58 11.75 -6.79
C TYR A 158 7.58 11.13 -5.80
N TYR A 159 8.70 11.79 -5.50
CA TYR A 159 9.62 11.32 -4.46
C TYR A 159 8.91 11.29 -3.10
N ASP A 160 9.07 10.16 -2.40
CA ASP A 160 8.42 9.89 -1.10
C ASP A 160 6.88 9.99 -1.11
N SER A 161 6.29 9.94 -2.30
CA SER A 161 4.87 10.15 -2.56
C SER A 161 4.26 8.93 -3.28
N LEU A 162 2.95 8.97 -3.50
CA LEU A 162 2.22 8.02 -4.34
C LEU A 162 2.24 8.50 -5.79
N ILE A 163 2.33 7.58 -6.74
CA ILE A 163 2.34 7.93 -8.17
C ILE A 163 0.91 7.92 -8.71
N THR A 164 0.55 8.96 -9.45
CA THR A 164 -0.73 9.07 -10.18
C THR A 164 -0.46 9.29 -11.66
N PHE A 165 -1.15 8.55 -12.53
CA PHE A 165 -1.05 8.70 -13.98
C PHE A 165 -2.30 9.37 -14.53
N ASN A 166 -2.57 10.62 -14.13
CA ASN A 166 -3.77 11.33 -14.51
C ASN A 166 -3.83 11.56 -16.03
N ASN A 167 -5.04 11.60 -16.58
CA ASN A 167 -5.23 12.00 -17.96
C ASN A 167 -4.90 13.51 -18.08
N PRO A 168 -4.08 13.96 -19.05
CA PRO A 168 -3.75 15.37 -19.22
C PRO A 168 -4.98 16.30 -19.32
N LYS A 169 -6.10 15.80 -19.84
CA LYS A 169 -7.36 16.56 -19.86
C LYS A 169 -7.91 16.82 -18.46
N ILE A 170 -7.78 15.84 -17.56
CA ILE A 170 -8.17 15.97 -16.15
C ILE A 170 -7.18 16.89 -15.44
N ASP A 171 -5.88 16.76 -15.69
CA ASP A 171 -4.88 17.64 -15.08
C ASP A 171 -5.11 19.11 -15.44
N ASN A 172 -5.54 19.43 -16.67
CA ASN A 172 -5.91 20.80 -17.03
C ASN A 172 -7.08 21.33 -16.20
N VAL A 173 -8.09 20.49 -15.94
CA VAL A 173 -9.23 20.86 -15.09
C VAL A 173 -8.78 21.02 -13.65
N LEU A 174 -7.96 20.11 -13.13
CA LEU A 174 -7.41 20.19 -11.77
C LEU A 174 -6.55 21.45 -11.60
N ASN A 175 -5.68 21.76 -12.56
CA ASN A 175 -4.87 22.98 -12.54
C ASN A 175 -5.75 24.22 -12.62
N SER A 176 -6.80 24.21 -13.45
CA SER A 176 -7.78 25.32 -13.46
C SER A 176 -8.46 25.48 -12.10
N ILE A 177 -8.79 24.39 -11.41
CA ILE A 177 -9.33 24.44 -10.04
C ILE A 177 -8.29 25.02 -9.07
N LEU A 178 -7.04 24.56 -9.15
CA LEU A 178 -5.91 25.01 -8.31
C LEU A 178 -5.54 26.48 -8.50
N GLU A 179 -5.68 27.01 -9.70
CA GLU A 179 -5.41 28.41 -10.04
C GLU A 179 -6.49 29.39 -9.54
N ASN A 180 -7.67 28.89 -9.14
CA ASN A 180 -8.70 29.71 -8.53
C ASN A 180 -8.50 29.80 -7.00
N GLU A 181 -8.95 30.89 -6.40
CA GLU A 181 -8.96 31.08 -4.94
C GLU A 181 -9.98 30.12 -4.29
N ILE A 182 -9.52 28.90 -4.00
CA ILE A 182 -10.27 27.89 -3.27
C ILE A 182 -9.59 27.70 -1.92
N ASP A 183 -10.37 27.72 -0.84
CA ASP A 183 -9.90 27.35 0.49
C ASP A 183 -9.64 25.84 0.52
N TYR A 184 -8.37 25.45 0.60
CA TYR A 184 -7.95 24.06 0.75
C TYR A 184 -7.85 23.68 2.21
N LEU A 185 -8.27 22.46 2.54
CA LEU A 185 -7.88 21.82 3.80
C LEU A 185 -6.39 21.49 3.71
N THR A 186 -5.61 22.10 4.59
CA THR A 186 -4.20 21.76 4.81
C THR A 186 -4.10 20.41 5.53
N SER A 187 -2.92 19.76 5.44
CA SER A 187 -2.66 18.52 6.18
C SER A 187 -2.88 18.65 7.68
N ASP A 188 -2.68 19.86 8.21
CA ASP A 188 -2.85 20.18 9.63
C ASP A 188 -4.33 20.36 10.01
N GLU A 189 -5.20 20.63 9.03
CA GLU A 189 -6.65 20.71 9.22
C GLU A 189 -7.33 19.34 9.08
N ILE A 190 -6.65 18.37 8.47
CA ILE A 190 -7.14 16.99 8.35
C ILE A 190 -6.78 16.22 9.63
N ALA A 191 -7.69 16.24 10.60
CA ALA A 191 -7.57 15.42 11.80
C ALA A 191 -8.00 13.96 11.53
N GLN A 192 -7.34 13.03 12.23
CA GLN A 192 -7.66 11.60 12.27
C GLN A 192 -8.97 11.31 13.04
N GLY A 193 -10.08 11.99 12.70
CA GLY A 193 -11.41 11.76 13.29
C GLY A 193 -11.40 11.51 14.80
N ILE A 194 -12.16 10.49 15.24
CA ILE A 194 -12.12 10.00 16.63
C ILE A 194 -11.07 8.89 16.71
N VAL A 195 -10.02 9.12 17.49
CA VAL A 195 -9.02 8.09 17.83
C VAL A 195 -9.38 7.52 19.20
N TYR A 196 -9.73 6.24 19.23
CA TYR A 196 -9.88 5.56 20.50
C TYR A 196 -8.50 5.41 21.17
N PRO A 197 -8.40 5.64 22.49
CA PRO A 197 -7.14 5.44 23.19
C PRO A 197 -6.79 3.95 23.25
N GLN A 198 -5.50 3.63 23.18
CA GLN A 198 -4.99 2.25 23.20
C GLN A 198 -5.51 1.42 24.39
N ASP A 199 -6.10 0.25 24.14
CA ASP A 199 -6.70 -0.58 25.19
C ASP A 199 -5.66 -1.27 26.09
N LYS A 200 -4.49 -1.58 25.52
CA LYS A 200 -3.37 -2.27 26.15
C LYS A 200 -2.04 -1.60 25.88
N LEU A 201 -1.08 -1.81 26.76
CA LEU A 201 0.26 -1.28 26.64
C LEU A 201 1.03 -1.93 25.49
N ASN A 202 1.37 -1.14 24.47
CA ASN A 202 2.21 -1.59 23.36
C ASN A 202 3.71 -1.54 23.73
N GLN A 203 4.55 -2.25 22.96
CA GLN A 203 6.00 -2.31 23.20
C GLN A 203 6.68 -0.94 23.23
N LYS A 204 6.28 -0.03 22.33
CA LYS A 204 6.89 1.31 22.23
C LYS A 204 6.69 2.12 23.50
N ASN A 205 5.52 2.00 24.12
CA ASN A 205 5.18 2.70 25.35
C ASN A 205 5.70 1.98 26.60
N ALA A 206 5.73 0.63 26.62
CA ALA A 206 6.36 -0.13 27.70
C ALA A 206 7.83 0.28 27.91
N ASN A 207 8.57 0.43 26.82
CA ASN A 207 9.97 0.90 26.86
C ASN A 207 10.14 2.29 27.49
N LYS A 208 9.08 3.11 27.56
CA LYS A 208 9.10 4.43 28.20
C LYS A 208 8.69 4.39 29.67
N LEU A 209 7.81 3.45 30.04
CA LEU A 209 7.27 3.34 31.40
C LEU A 209 8.20 2.57 32.35
N GLY A 210 9.16 1.80 31.81
CA GLY A 210 10.12 1.04 32.61
C GLY A 210 9.61 -0.34 33.03
N ASP A 211 10.34 -0.99 33.94
CA ASP A 211 10.14 -2.41 34.27
C ASP A 211 8.89 -2.71 35.11
N ASP A 212 8.22 -1.68 35.63
CA ASP A 212 6.99 -1.83 36.42
C ASP A 212 5.77 -2.22 35.56
N PHE A 213 5.87 -2.11 34.23
CA PHE A 213 4.78 -2.40 33.30
C PHE A 213 5.23 -3.34 32.19
N SER A 214 4.42 -4.35 31.93
CA SER A 214 4.63 -5.36 30.90
C SER A 214 3.83 -5.08 29.63
N VAL A 215 4.36 -5.52 28.49
CA VAL A 215 3.63 -5.41 27.21
C VAL A 215 2.35 -6.24 27.29
N ASN A 216 1.25 -5.66 26.81
CA ASN A 216 -0.13 -6.14 26.91
C ASN A 216 -0.82 -5.92 28.26
N ASP A 217 -0.19 -5.23 29.21
CA ASP A 217 -0.87 -4.77 30.41
C ASP A 217 -2.08 -3.90 30.04
N GLY A 218 -3.14 -4.05 30.82
CA GLY A 218 -4.38 -3.31 30.62
C GLY A 218 -4.21 -1.82 30.83
N ILE A 219 -4.64 -1.00 29.88
CA ILE A 219 -4.79 0.45 30.09
C ILE A 219 -6.26 0.76 30.31
N PHE A 220 -7.10 0.34 29.36
CA PHE A 220 -8.55 0.39 29.47
C PHE A 220 -9.17 -1.01 29.43
N GLN A 221 -8.39 -2.08 29.34
CA GLN A 221 -8.90 -3.45 29.39
C GLN A 221 -8.24 -4.20 30.55
N ILE A 222 -9.03 -4.61 31.54
CA ILE A 222 -8.53 -5.38 32.68
C ILE A 222 -8.71 -6.88 32.40
N SER A 223 -7.67 -7.67 32.66
CA SER A 223 -7.75 -9.13 32.62
C SER A 223 -8.55 -9.67 33.80
N GLU A 224 -9.10 -10.89 33.70
CA GLU A 224 -9.80 -11.51 34.84
C GLU A 224 -8.89 -11.65 36.06
N ARG A 225 -7.59 -11.88 35.85
CA ARG A 225 -6.60 -11.95 36.92
C ARG A 225 -6.45 -10.61 37.65
N GLU A 226 -6.31 -9.52 36.91
CA GLU A 226 -6.21 -8.18 37.50
C GLU A 226 -7.51 -7.80 38.21
N LEU A 227 -8.67 -8.06 37.59
CA LEU A 227 -9.97 -7.78 38.18
C LEU A 227 -10.16 -8.49 39.54
N ASN A 228 -9.76 -9.76 39.63
CA ASN A 228 -9.82 -10.51 40.88
C ASN A 228 -8.87 -9.97 41.96
N ASN A 229 -7.78 -9.32 41.57
CA ASN A 229 -6.81 -8.74 42.51
C ASN A 229 -7.21 -7.34 43.01
N LEU A 230 -8.15 -6.66 42.34
CA LEU A 230 -8.56 -5.30 42.69
C LEU A 230 -9.47 -5.23 43.93
N ASN A 231 -9.99 -6.37 44.43
CA ASN A 231 -10.88 -6.44 45.61
C ASN A 231 -12.01 -5.40 45.59
N LEU A 232 -12.65 -5.22 44.42
CA LEU A 232 -13.66 -4.20 44.20
C LEU A 232 -14.90 -4.43 45.07
N ASN A 233 -15.48 -3.34 45.56
CA ASN A 233 -16.80 -3.38 46.20
C ASN A 233 -17.94 -3.50 45.17
N ASN A 234 -19.17 -3.69 45.64
CA ASN A 234 -20.32 -3.88 44.75
C ASN A 234 -20.59 -2.69 43.82
N ASP A 235 -20.35 -1.46 44.28
CA ASP A 235 -20.59 -0.25 43.49
C ASP A 235 -19.50 -0.09 42.41
N GLU A 236 -18.25 -0.40 42.75
CA GLU A 236 -17.12 -0.41 41.82
C GLU A 236 -17.26 -1.51 40.76
N TYR A 237 -17.73 -2.69 41.14
CA TYR A 237 -17.96 -3.78 40.21
C TYR A 237 -19.05 -3.45 39.17
N GLN A 238 -19.98 -2.53 39.47
CA GLN A 238 -20.97 -2.08 38.48
C GLN A 238 -20.37 -1.21 37.37
N LEU A 239 -19.20 -0.60 37.62
CA LEU A 239 -18.48 0.22 36.63
C LEU A 239 -17.78 -0.65 35.58
N ILE A 240 -17.56 -1.93 35.88
CA ILE A 240 -16.93 -2.94 35.03
C ILE A 240 -17.93 -3.42 33.95
N LYS A 241 -17.78 -2.96 32.70
CA LYS A 241 -18.58 -3.38 31.52
C LYS A 241 -17.84 -4.35 30.59
N PRO A 242 -18.51 -5.35 29.97
CA PRO A 242 -17.85 -6.24 29.01
C PRO A 242 -17.11 -5.47 27.91
N PHE A 243 -15.88 -5.88 27.60
CA PHE A 243 -15.13 -5.38 26.46
C PHE A 243 -15.51 -6.23 25.23
N TYR A 244 -15.62 -5.60 24.06
CA TYR A 244 -15.85 -6.32 22.80
C TYR A 244 -14.82 -5.88 21.77
N SER A 245 -14.06 -6.83 21.24
CA SER A 245 -13.19 -6.61 20.10
C SER A 245 -14.01 -6.48 18.80
N THR A 246 -13.39 -5.95 17.74
CA THR A 246 -14.02 -5.85 16.41
C THR A 246 -14.42 -7.21 15.82
N SER A 247 -13.78 -8.30 16.25
CA SER A 247 -14.19 -9.67 15.88
C SER A 247 -15.47 -10.16 16.57
N GLU A 248 -15.87 -9.51 17.67
CA GLU A 248 -17.05 -9.86 18.45
C GLU A 248 -18.25 -8.95 18.14
N LEU A 249 -18.04 -7.86 17.39
CA LEU A 249 -19.07 -6.89 17.01
C LEU A 249 -19.64 -7.19 15.62
N TYR A 250 -20.95 -7.39 15.56
CA TYR A 250 -21.73 -7.56 14.34
C TYR A 250 -22.68 -6.38 14.11
N LYS A 251 -23.29 -6.32 12.92
CA LYS A 251 -24.09 -5.19 12.43
C LYS A 251 -25.15 -4.68 13.42
N TYR A 252 -25.60 -5.50 14.39
CA TYR A 252 -26.62 -5.14 15.39
C TYR A 252 -26.44 -5.79 16.77
N TYR A 253 -25.36 -6.53 17.04
CA TYR A 253 -25.14 -7.21 18.32
C TYR A 253 -23.66 -7.59 18.53
N GLY A 254 -23.27 -7.82 19.78
CA GLY A 254 -21.97 -8.40 20.15
C GLY A 254 -22.10 -9.86 20.59
N ASP A 255 -21.16 -10.73 20.22
CA ASP A 255 -21.10 -12.12 20.72
C ASP A 255 -20.37 -12.18 22.07
N ASN A 256 -21.03 -12.71 23.10
CA ASN A 256 -20.56 -12.71 24.49
C ASN A 256 -19.51 -13.81 24.80
N LYS A 257 -19.06 -14.57 23.80
CA LYS A 257 -18.42 -15.88 24.04
C LYS A 257 -16.98 -15.85 24.55
N VAL A 258 -16.24 -14.74 24.49
CA VAL A 258 -14.77 -14.82 24.69
C VAL A 258 -14.15 -13.69 25.55
N SER A 259 -14.82 -12.57 25.82
CA SER A 259 -14.06 -11.40 26.27
C SER A 259 -13.83 -11.25 27.79
N PRO A 260 -12.60 -10.83 28.20
CA PRO A 260 -12.30 -10.35 29.55
C PRO A 260 -13.23 -9.23 30.02
N ARG A 261 -13.47 -9.16 31.33
CA ARG A 261 -14.34 -8.15 31.95
C ARG A 261 -13.60 -6.83 32.25
N ALA A 262 -13.80 -5.88 31.34
CA ALA A 262 -13.98 -4.43 31.51
C ALA A 262 -12.89 -3.39 31.64
N THR A 263 -13.36 -2.23 31.16
CA THR A 263 -12.90 -0.85 31.12
C THR A 263 -13.59 0.00 32.18
N THR A 264 -12.87 0.98 32.75
CA THR A 264 -13.42 2.13 33.46
C THR A 264 -13.89 3.22 32.49
N CYS A 265 -15.14 3.66 32.64
CA CYS A 265 -15.84 4.82 32.08
C CYS A 265 -15.16 5.67 30.98
N TYR A 266 -15.90 5.91 29.89
CA TYR A 266 -16.02 7.26 29.32
C TYR A 266 -17.50 7.67 29.29
N LEU A 267 -17.78 8.85 29.86
CA LEU A 267 -18.93 9.70 29.55
C LEU A 267 -18.74 10.32 28.17
#